data_AF-A0A382K8F8-F1
#
_entry.id   AF-A0A382K8F8-F1
#
_cell.length_a   1.000
_cell.length_b   1.000
_cell.length_c   1.000
_cell.angle_alpha   90.00
_cell.angle_beta   90.00
_cell.angle_gamma   90.00
#
_symmetry.space_group_name_H-M   'P 1'
#
loop_
_entity.id
_entity.type
_entity.pdbx_description
1 polymer ?
#
loop_
_entity_poly.entity_id
_entity_poly.type
_entity_poly.pdbx_seq_one_letter_code
_entity_poly.pdbx_strand_id
1 'polypeptide(L)'
;MIELSAVEKSIKHSIEKNGFPEKSVRLPFKSIHESCKSHNIALKNVLANLIQHNIVGTIQGDFIEFRTSDNLARNTKSSNKTNDPSETTPPNMEDLKNMAQSYMSKMTPEQIKELEKTVSNMSEEERKNIIKNFSNQFFKNKS
;
A
#
# COMPACT_ATOMS: atom_id res chain seq x y z
N MET A 1 0.13 31.23 -7.29
CA MET A 1 -0.57 30.66 -6.11
C MET A 1 -1.84 30.03 -6.62
N ILE A 2 -1.95 28.69 -6.58
CA ILE A 2 -3.21 28.02 -6.92
C ILE A 2 -4.07 28.15 -5.67
N GLU A 3 -5.09 29.01 -5.72
CA GLU A 3 -6.04 29.12 -4.62
C GLU A 3 -6.86 27.83 -4.54
N LEU A 4 -6.98 27.31 -3.32
CA LEU A 4 -7.87 26.20 -3.03
C LEU A 4 -9.32 26.67 -3.19
N SER A 5 -10.06 25.98 -4.04
CA SER A 5 -11.51 26.08 -4.16
C SER A 5 -12.19 25.75 -2.83
N ALA A 6 -13.45 26.19 -2.69
CA ALA A 6 -14.28 25.90 -1.52
C ALA A 6 -14.38 24.38 -1.26
N VAL A 7 -14.44 23.58 -2.32
CA VAL A 7 -14.52 22.12 -2.26
C VAL A 7 -13.23 21.54 -1.68
N GLU A 8 -12.06 21.95 -2.17
CA GLU A 8 -10.77 21.44 -1.68
C GLU A 8 -10.53 21.81 -0.21
N LYS A 9 -10.90 23.04 0.19
CA LYS A 9 -10.85 23.47 1.59
C LYS A 9 -11.74 22.60 2.48
N SER A 10 -12.95 22.28 2.02
CA SER A 10 -13.89 21.41 2.73
C SER A 10 -13.38 19.97 2.86
N ILE A 11 -12.82 19.42 1.78
CA ILE A 11 -12.21 18.08 1.78
C ILE A 11 -11.03 18.05 2.76
N LYS A 12 -10.11 19.02 2.65
CA LYS A 12 -8.94 19.12 3.52
C LYS A 12 -9.33 19.17 4.99
N HIS A 13 -10.29 20.02 5.35
CA HIS A 13 -10.80 20.10 6.72
C HIS A 13 -11.44 18.79 7.19
N SER A 14 -12.21 18.14 6.32
CA SER A 14 -12.88 16.88 6.64
C SER A 14 -11.88 15.75 6.90
N ILE A 15 -10.85 15.61 6.06
CA ILE A 15 -9.84 14.56 6.26
C ILE A 15 -8.97 14.83 7.49
N GLU A 16 -8.58 16.09 7.74
CA GLU A 16 -7.80 16.48 8.93
C GLU A 16 -8.54 16.13 10.22
N LYS A 17 -9.83 16.47 10.30
CA LYS A 17 -10.68 16.13 11.44
C LYS A 17 -10.76 14.62 11.72
N ASN A 18 -10.62 13.81 10.68
CA ASN A 18 -10.69 12.35 10.78
C ASN A 18 -9.32 11.70 11.03
N GLY A 19 -8.24 12.47 11.20
CA GLY A 19 -6.90 11.97 11.52
C GLY A 19 -5.93 11.88 10.33
N PHE A 20 -6.21 12.57 9.23
CA PHE A 20 -5.22 12.82 8.20
C PHE A 20 -4.22 13.89 8.68
N PRO A 21 -2.90 13.80 8.40
CA PRO A 21 -2.21 12.81 7.55
C PRO A 21 -1.73 11.53 8.24
N GLU A 22 -1.99 11.34 9.54
CA GLU A 22 -1.50 10.16 10.29
C GLU A 22 -2.09 8.84 9.76
N LYS A 23 -3.34 8.85 9.30
CA LYS A 23 -4.01 7.70 8.67
C LYS A 23 -4.77 8.10 7.40
N SER A 24 -5.03 7.11 6.55
CA SER A 24 -5.92 7.28 5.39
C SER A 24 -7.35 7.52 5.85
N VAL A 25 -8.04 8.44 5.18
CA VAL A 25 -9.43 8.79 5.49
C VAL A 25 -10.31 8.52 4.27
N ARG A 26 -11.48 7.94 4.50
CA ARG A 26 -12.46 7.68 3.45
C ARG A 26 -13.62 8.65 3.58
N LEU A 27 -13.95 9.33 2.48
CA LEU A 27 -15.12 10.20 2.40
C LEU A 27 -16.11 9.64 1.36
N PRO A 28 -17.43 9.81 1.54
CA PRO A 28 -18.40 9.35 0.57
C PRO A 28 -18.21 10.03 -0.79
N PHE A 29 -18.15 9.24 -1.87
CA PHE A 29 -18.01 9.75 -3.23
C PHE A 29 -19.15 10.69 -3.59
N LYS A 30 -20.39 10.30 -3.25
CA LYS A 30 -21.59 11.10 -3.54
C LYS A 30 -21.50 12.51 -2.96
N SER A 31 -21.12 12.65 -1.69
CA SER A 31 -21.00 13.95 -1.03
C SER A 31 -19.96 14.86 -1.70
N ILE A 32 -18.82 14.29 -2.09
CA ILE A 32 -17.78 15.06 -2.78
C ILE A 32 -18.21 15.40 -4.22
N HIS A 33 -18.82 14.45 -4.92
CA HIS A 33 -19.30 14.64 -6.28
C HIS A 33 -20.40 15.70 -6.36
N GLU A 34 -21.35 15.72 -5.42
CA GLU A 34 -22.36 16.77 -5.30
C GLU A 34 -21.73 18.14 -5.02
N SER A 35 -20.75 18.21 -4.10
CA SER A 35 -20.03 19.46 -3.83
C SER A 35 -19.30 19.98 -5.08
N CYS A 36 -18.63 19.09 -5.84
CA CYS A 36 -18.00 19.42 -7.11
C CYS A 36 -19.01 19.97 -8.14
N LYS A 37 -20.18 19.31 -8.25
CA LYS A 37 -21.27 19.72 -9.16
C LYS A 37 -21.84 21.09 -8.80
N SER A 38 -22.07 21.35 -7.50
CA SER A 38 -22.57 22.64 -7.01
C SER A 38 -21.62 23.80 -7.29
N HIS A 39 -20.31 23.54 -7.31
CA HIS A 39 -19.30 24.56 -7.61
C HIS A 39 -18.88 24.58 -9.10
N ASN A 40 -19.47 23.74 -9.95
CA ASN A 40 -19.11 23.60 -11.37
C ASN A 40 -17.61 23.30 -11.58
N ILE A 41 -17.05 22.48 -10.69
CA ILE A 41 -15.64 22.06 -10.73
C ILE A 41 -15.61 20.56 -11.03
N ALA A 42 -14.73 20.14 -11.93
CA ALA A 42 -14.51 18.72 -12.18
C ALA A 42 -13.78 18.06 -10.99
N LEU A 43 -14.30 16.94 -10.49
CA LEU A 43 -13.66 16.16 -9.42
C LEU A 43 -12.20 15.81 -9.74
N LYS A 44 -11.91 15.51 -11.00
CA LYS A 44 -10.54 15.23 -11.47
C LYS A 44 -9.59 16.42 -11.21
N ASN A 45 -10.06 17.65 -11.41
CA ASN A 45 -9.27 18.85 -11.18
C ASN A 45 -9.05 19.08 -9.68
N VAL A 46 -10.10 18.89 -8.86
CA VAL A 46 -10.01 18.93 -7.39
C VAL A 46 -8.95 17.95 -6.89
N LEU A 47 -9.01 16.69 -7.35
CA LEU A 47 -8.04 15.68 -6.97
C LEU A 47 -6.62 16.02 -7.45
N ALA A 48 -6.46 16.56 -8.66
CA ALA A 48 -5.16 16.95 -9.19
C ALA A 48 -4.51 18.10 -8.39
N ASN A 49 -5.30 19.08 -7.96
CA ASN A 49 -4.83 20.18 -7.14
C ASN A 49 -4.43 19.71 -5.73
N LEU A 50 -5.19 18.77 -5.16
CA LEU A 50 -4.88 18.18 -3.85
C LEU A 50 -3.53 17.44 -3.84
N ILE A 51 -3.07 16.89 -4.97
CA ILE A 51 -1.74 16.26 -5.09
C ILE A 51 -0.62 17.24 -4.75
N GLN A 52 -0.76 18.52 -5.10
CA GLN A 52 0.22 19.57 -4.77
C GLN A 52 0.37 19.77 -3.25
N HIS A 53 -0.65 19.39 -2.49
CA HIS A 53 -0.67 19.43 -1.03
C HIS A 53 -0.33 18.07 -0.40
N ASN A 54 0.27 17.15 -1.15
CA ASN A 54 0.57 15.78 -0.74
C ASN A 54 -0.68 14.94 -0.40
N ILE A 55 -1.86 15.31 -0.92
CA ILE A 55 -3.11 14.58 -0.69
C ILE A 55 -3.51 13.86 -1.98
N VAL A 56 -3.51 12.52 -1.94
CA VAL A 56 -3.92 11.67 -3.06
C VAL A 56 -5.28 11.06 -2.74
N GLY A 57 -6.30 11.41 -3.53
CA GLY A 57 -7.63 10.78 -3.47
C GLY A 57 -7.76 9.66 -4.50
N THR A 58 -8.10 8.45 -4.05
CA THR A 58 -8.37 7.28 -4.90
C THR A 58 -9.85 6.91 -4.78
N ILE A 59 -10.56 6.85 -5.90
CA ILE A 59 -11.98 6.47 -5.93
C ILE A 59 -12.07 4.95 -5.75
N GLN A 60 -12.78 4.50 -4.72
CA GLN A 60 -13.07 3.10 -4.41
C GLN A 60 -14.59 2.89 -4.37
N GLY A 61 -15.22 2.80 -5.55
CA GLY A 61 -16.67 2.62 -5.67
C GLY A 61 -17.44 3.78 -5.05
N ASP A 62 -18.08 3.53 -3.90
CA ASP A 62 -18.93 4.50 -3.19
C ASP A 62 -18.16 5.52 -2.33
N PHE A 63 -16.85 5.37 -2.17
CA PHE A 63 -16.03 6.24 -1.34
C PHE A 63 -14.77 6.71 -2.07
N ILE A 64 -14.19 7.82 -1.61
CA ILE A 64 -12.87 8.30 -2.02
C ILE A 64 -11.94 8.17 -0.82
N GLU A 65 -10.89 7.37 -0.98
CA GLU A 65 -9.84 7.20 0.02
C GLU A 65 -8.73 8.24 -0.20
N PHE A 66 -8.50 9.08 0.80
CA PHE A 66 -7.46 10.09 0.83
C PHE A 66 -6.26 9.60 1.65
N ARG A 67 -5.08 9.66 1.04
CA ARG A 67 -3.80 9.24 1.63
C ARG A 67 -2.69 10.23 1.27
N THR A 68 -1.59 10.18 2.02
CA THR A 68 -0.41 11.00 1.73
C THR A 68 0.31 10.52 0.47
N SER A 69 0.93 11.45 -0.25
CA SER A 69 1.83 11.19 -1.40
C SER A 69 2.93 10.18 -1.05
N ASP A 70 3.51 10.25 0.15
CA ASP A 70 4.50 9.29 0.65
C ASP A 70 3.99 7.83 0.70
N ASN A 71 2.69 7.62 0.91
CA ASN A 71 2.08 6.29 0.87
C ASN A 71 1.82 5.78 -0.56
N LEU A 72 1.97 6.61 -1.60
CA LEU A 72 1.87 6.17 -2.99
C LEU A 72 3.10 5.35 -3.41
N ALA A 73 4.30 5.72 -2.92
CA ALA A 73 5.53 4.95 -3.15
C ALA A 73 5.53 3.58 -2.45
N ARG A 74 4.71 3.38 -1.41
CA ARG A 74 4.48 2.07 -0.80
C ARG A 74 3.40 1.25 -1.49
N ASN A 75 2.54 1.88 -2.30
CA ASN A 75 1.32 1.26 -2.84
C ASN A 75 1.26 1.17 -4.38
N THR A 76 2.40 1.17 -5.09
CA THR A 76 2.49 0.57 -6.43
C THR A 76 2.47 -0.96 -6.42
N LYS A 77 2.09 -1.57 -5.30
CA LYS A 77 1.70 -2.98 -5.20
C LYS A 77 0.35 -3.15 -4.52
N SER A 78 -0.69 -2.53 -5.07
CA SER A 78 -2.01 -3.10 -4.90
C SER A 78 -2.96 -2.62 -5.98
N SER A 79 -3.36 -3.61 -6.79
CA SER A 79 -4.64 -3.72 -7.49
C SER A 79 -4.70 -3.33 -8.98
N ASN A 80 -4.86 -4.39 -9.77
CA ASN A 80 -5.53 -4.51 -11.07
C ASN A 80 -4.72 -4.31 -12.36
N LYS A 81 -4.04 -5.39 -12.78
CA LYS A 81 -3.95 -5.73 -14.20
C LYS A 81 -4.65 -7.07 -14.45
N THR A 82 -5.54 -7.00 -15.41
CA THR A 82 -6.45 -7.99 -15.96
C THR A 82 -5.73 -9.29 -16.33
N ASN A 83 -6.48 -10.39 -16.19
CA ASN A 83 -6.18 -11.78 -16.51
C ASN A 83 -5.35 -11.98 -17.80
N ASP A 84 -4.20 -12.67 -17.69
CA ASP A 84 -3.72 -13.63 -18.69
C ASP A 84 -2.75 -14.63 -18.02
N PRO A 85 -2.94 -15.96 -18.14
CA PRO A 85 -2.16 -16.96 -17.42
C PRO A 85 -1.01 -17.50 -18.28
N SER A 86 0.10 -16.78 -18.40
CA SER A 86 1.32 -17.39 -18.94
C SER A 86 2.57 -16.59 -18.55
N GLU A 87 3.67 -17.32 -18.33
CA GLU A 87 5.05 -16.87 -18.08
C GLU A 87 5.50 -16.79 -16.60
N THR A 88 5.85 -17.98 -16.10
CA THR A 88 6.70 -18.17 -14.92
C THR A 88 8.13 -17.78 -15.24
N THR A 89 8.54 -16.56 -14.89
CA THR A 89 9.97 -16.24 -14.71
C THR A 89 10.34 -16.53 -13.25
N PRO A 90 11.35 -17.38 -12.97
CA PRO A 90 11.72 -17.69 -11.61
C PRO A 90 12.29 -16.43 -10.92
N PRO A 91 11.99 -16.21 -9.63
CA PRO A 91 12.49 -15.06 -8.90
C PRO A 91 14.02 -15.08 -8.82
N ASN A 92 14.64 -13.91 -8.97
CA ASN A 92 16.08 -13.74 -8.88
C ASN A 92 16.59 -14.15 -7.48
N MET A 93 17.50 -15.12 -7.43
CA MET A 93 18.04 -15.70 -6.18
C MET A 93 18.76 -14.65 -5.30
N GLU A 94 19.28 -13.58 -5.92
CA GLU A 94 19.95 -12.47 -5.23
C GLU A 94 18.98 -11.69 -4.32
N ASP A 95 17.74 -11.49 -4.77
CA ASP A 95 16.71 -10.74 -4.04
C ASP A 95 16.23 -11.52 -2.80
N LEU A 96 16.13 -12.85 -2.91
CA LEU A 96 15.83 -13.74 -1.78
C LEU A 96 16.91 -13.64 -0.71
N LYS A 97 18.18 -13.70 -1.09
CA LYS A 97 19.32 -13.65 -0.16
C LYS A 97 19.35 -12.32 0.59
N ASN A 98 19.19 -11.20 -0.12
CA ASN A 98 19.21 -9.87 0.47
C ASN A 98 18.07 -9.65 1.48
N MET A 99 16.87 -10.16 1.16
CA MET A 99 15.72 -10.04 2.05
C MET A 99 15.86 -10.91 3.31
N ALA A 100 16.31 -12.16 3.15
CA ALA A 100 16.58 -13.05 4.27
C ALA A 100 17.64 -12.44 5.21
N GLN A 101 18.71 -11.88 4.64
CA GLN A 101 19.77 -11.20 5.40
C GLN A 101 19.25 -9.96 6.13
N SER A 102 18.41 -9.14 5.48
CA SER A 102 17.82 -7.97 6.14
C SER A 102 16.89 -8.33 7.30
N TYR A 103 16.15 -9.43 7.18
CA TYR A 103 15.26 -9.90 8.23
C TYR A 103 16.06 -10.44 9.43
N MET A 104 17.08 -11.27 9.17
CA MET A 104 18.00 -11.75 10.21
C MET A 104 18.75 -10.61 10.90
N SER A 105 19.14 -9.56 10.16
CA SER A 105 19.85 -8.41 10.72
C SER A 105 19.00 -7.56 11.67
N LYS A 106 17.67 -7.69 11.62
CA LYS A 106 16.73 -6.97 12.50
C LYS A 106 16.32 -7.79 13.73
N MET A 107 16.75 -9.04 13.82
CA MET A 107 16.46 -9.93 14.94
C MET A 107 17.58 -9.90 15.97
N THR A 108 17.22 -10.15 17.23
CA THR A 108 18.23 -10.35 18.27
C THR A 108 18.89 -11.72 18.12
N PRO A 109 20.14 -11.89 18.60
CA PRO A 109 20.83 -13.18 18.56
C PRO A 109 20.03 -14.32 19.21
N GLU A 110 19.23 -13.99 20.24
CA GLU A 110 18.35 -14.94 20.92
C GLU A 110 17.19 -15.39 20.02
N GLN A 111 16.56 -14.48 19.30
CA GLN A 111 15.48 -14.81 18.35
C GLN A 111 16.00 -15.62 17.16
N ILE A 112 17.19 -15.30 16.65
CA ILE A 112 17.84 -16.09 15.60
C ILE A 112 18.08 -17.52 16.09
N LYS A 113 18.60 -17.67 17.31
CA LYS A 113 18.88 -18.97 17.92
C LYS A 113 17.62 -19.79 18.18
N GLU A 114 16.53 -19.15 18.60
CA GLU A 114 15.24 -19.82 18.76
C GLU A 114 14.63 -20.26 17.42
N LEU A 115 14.75 -19.42 16.39
CA LEU A 115 14.36 -19.77 15.01
C LEU A 115 15.16 -20.96 14.49
N GLU A 116 16.48 -20.94 14.64
CA GLU A 116 17.36 -22.05 14.24
C GLU A 116 17.00 -23.33 14.99
N LYS A 117 16.74 -23.25 16.29
CA LYS A 117 16.33 -24.41 17.11
C LYS A 117 14.97 -24.95 16.68
N THR A 118 14.01 -24.07 16.39
CA THR A 118 12.67 -24.45 15.92
C THR A 118 12.75 -25.14 14.57
N VAL A 119 13.55 -24.59 13.65
CA VAL A 119 13.77 -25.16 12.31
C VAL A 119 14.58 -26.46 12.37
N SER A 120 15.51 -26.60 13.32
CA SER A 120 16.33 -27.82 13.51
C SER A 120 15.59 -28.95 14.21
N ASN A 121 14.57 -28.64 15.01
CA ASN A 121 13.71 -29.63 15.68
C ASN A 121 12.58 -30.15 14.77
N MET A 122 12.41 -29.58 13.58
CA MET A 122 11.44 -30.02 12.58
C MET A 122 12.05 -31.05 11.64
N SER A 123 11.23 -31.93 11.08
CA SER A 123 11.69 -32.91 10.09
C SER A 123 12.10 -32.20 8.80
N GLU A 124 13.03 -32.77 8.03
CA GLU A 124 13.53 -32.15 6.79
C GLU A 124 12.41 -31.78 5.80
N GLU A 125 11.34 -32.57 5.78
CA GLU A 125 10.16 -32.38 4.94
C GLU A 125 9.34 -31.15 5.38
N GLU A 126 9.11 -31.01 6.69
CA GLU A 126 8.40 -29.87 7.29
C GLU A 126 9.21 -28.58 7.12
N ARG A 127 10.52 -28.67 7.35
CA ARG A 127 11.45 -27.56 7.14
C ARG A 127 11.42 -27.08 5.69
N LYS A 128 11.48 -28.00 4.71
CA LYS A 128 11.36 -27.66 3.28
C LYS A 128 10.01 -27.05 2.95
N ASN A 129 8.91 -27.54 3.53
CA ASN A 129 7.58 -27.00 3.30
C ASN A 129 7.42 -25.57 3.86
N ILE A 130 7.97 -25.29 5.04
CA ILE A 130 7.95 -23.95 5.65
C ILE A 130 8.80 -23.00 4.81
N ILE A 131 10.02 -23.39 4.43
CA ILE A 131 10.89 -22.54 3.59
C ILE A 131 10.24 -22.28 2.23
N LYS A 132 9.60 -23.29 1.63
CA LYS A 132 8.89 -23.17 0.35
C LYS A 132 7.66 -22.27 0.47
N ASN A 133 6.89 -22.40 1.55
CA ASN A 133 5.73 -21.56 1.80
C ASN A 133 6.12 -20.11 2.13
N PHE A 134 7.18 -19.92 2.92
CA PHE A 134 7.76 -18.61 3.19
C PHE A 134 8.26 -17.97 1.90
N SER A 135 9.01 -18.72 1.09
CA SER A 135 9.42 -18.23 -0.23
C SER A 135 8.20 -17.85 -1.07
N ASN A 136 7.21 -18.73 -1.20
CA ASN A 136 6.03 -18.44 -2.00
C ASN A 136 5.21 -17.25 -1.48
N GLN A 137 5.03 -17.07 -0.17
CA GLN A 137 4.29 -15.95 0.40
C GLN A 137 5.01 -14.61 0.26
N PHE A 138 6.34 -14.62 0.35
CA PHE A 138 7.15 -13.40 0.27
C PHE A 138 7.50 -13.03 -1.18
N PHE A 139 7.63 -14.01 -2.09
CA PHE A 139 7.90 -13.80 -3.51
C PHE A 139 6.64 -13.64 -4.36
N LYS A 140 5.45 -14.14 -3.94
CA LYS A 140 4.18 -13.88 -4.66
C LYS A 140 3.80 -12.41 -4.71
N ASN A 141 4.40 -11.56 -3.88
CA ASN A 141 4.12 -10.13 -3.85
C ASN A 141 5.15 -9.32 -4.65
N LYS A 142 6.02 -9.94 -5.45
CA LYS A 142 6.87 -9.28 -6.46
C LYS A 142 6.59 -9.87 -7.85
N SER A 143 5.41 -9.58 -8.38
CA SER A 143 5.14 -9.51 -9.83
C SER A 143 4.37 -8.23 -10.09
#